data_AF-T1L5T2-F1
#
_entry.id   AF-T1L5T2-F1
#
_cell.length_a   1.000
_cell.length_b   1.000
_cell.length_c   1.000
_cell.angle_alpha   90.00
_cell.angle_beta   90.00
_cell.angle_gamma   90.00
#
_symmetry.space_group_name_H-M   'P 1'
#
loop_
_entity.id
_entity.type
_entity.pdbx_description
1 polymer ?
#
loop_
_entity_poly.entity_id
_entity_poly.type
_entity_poly.pdbx_seq_one_letter_code
_entity_poly.pdbx_strand_id
1 'polypeptide(L)'
;MADQNQNEHELSFEAHNDVAKLVICVVKHPFDLAKTLIQIGYEPLPSFPTRNIFGRPKIGLPGALSYLGFVFRHEGVTGIFRGLPYNVIDYFSYRYTYNYIEKNVGKYCNVFFLFLQSFINISQLKCFSIIDRLPLQIYPRIVPR
;
A
#
# COMPACT_ATOMS: atom_id res chain seq x y z
N MET A 1 12.07 -37.00 12.32
CA MET A 1 12.42 -36.26 13.54
C MET A 1 13.14 -34.95 13.25
N ALA A 2 14.09 -34.86 12.31
CA ALA A 2 14.70 -33.58 11.92
C ALA A 2 13.73 -32.61 11.22
N ASP A 3 12.86 -33.12 10.35
CA ASP A 3 11.94 -32.31 9.53
C ASP A 3 10.87 -31.57 10.35
N GLN A 4 10.31 -32.19 11.41
CA GLN A 4 9.33 -31.53 12.28
C GLN A 4 9.94 -30.37 13.08
N ASN A 5 11.21 -30.50 13.50
CA ASN A 5 11.91 -29.47 14.25
C ASN A 5 12.21 -28.22 13.38
N GLN A 6 12.49 -28.43 12.09
CA GLN A 6 12.69 -27.32 11.14
C GLN A 6 11.39 -26.56 10.85
N ASN A 7 10.27 -27.27 10.71
CA ASN A 7 8.95 -26.65 10.52
C ASN A 7 8.50 -25.82 11.75
N GLU A 8 8.79 -26.29 12.97
CA GLU A 8 8.50 -25.54 14.21
C GLU A 8 9.30 -24.23 14.31
N HIS A 9 10.57 -24.27 13.90
CA HIS A 9 11.42 -23.08 13.87
C HIS A 9 10.96 -22.06 12.80
N GLU A 10 10.58 -22.51 11.61
CA GLU A 10 10.09 -21.63 10.53
C GLU A 10 8.75 -20.97 10.92
N LEU A 11 7.84 -21.73 11.55
CA LEU A 11 6.58 -21.22 12.06
C LEU A 11 6.78 -20.16 13.16
N SER A 12 7.77 -20.35 14.04
CA SER A 12 8.10 -19.38 15.09
C SER A 12 8.60 -18.06 14.52
N PHE A 13 9.44 -18.11 13.48
CA PHE A 13 9.98 -16.92 12.82
C PHE A 13 8.88 -16.13 12.11
N GLU A 14 7.97 -16.82 11.46
CA GLU A 14 6.82 -16.20 10.82
C GLU A 14 5.88 -15.53 11.85
N ALA A 15 5.63 -16.19 12.98
CA ALA A 15 4.86 -15.60 14.07
C ALA A 15 5.52 -14.33 14.63
N HIS A 16 6.85 -14.31 14.79
CA HIS A 16 7.58 -13.12 15.22
C HIS A 16 7.45 -11.95 14.23
N ASN A 17 7.53 -12.22 12.92
CA ASN A 17 7.38 -11.19 11.89
C ASN A 17 5.96 -10.61 11.86
N ASP A 18 4.95 -11.45 12.08
CA ASP A 18 3.57 -11.01 12.13
C ASP A 18 3.28 -10.13 13.33
N VAL A 19 3.76 -10.54 14.50
CA VAL A 19 3.67 -9.74 15.71
C VAL A 19 4.40 -8.40 15.53
N ALA A 20 5.59 -8.39 14.92
CA ALA A 20 6.32 -7.16 14.66
C ALA A 20 5.53 -6.20 13.74
N LYS A 21 4.88 -6.71 12.69
CA LYS A 21 4.02 -5.91 11.79
C LYS A 21 2.81 -5.34 12.51
N LEU A 22 2.17 -6.12 13.38
CA LEU A 22 1.07 -5.65 14.22
C LEU A 22 1.51 -4.55 15.19
N VAL A 23 2.66 -4.70 15.84
CA VAL A 23 3.22 -3.68 16.73
C VAL A 23 3.48 -2.38 15.97
N ILE A 24 4.11 -2.46 14.79
CA ILE A 24 4.33 -1.29 13.93
C ILE A 24 3.01 -0.64 13.53
N CYS A 25 1.98 -1.44 13.24
CA CYS A 25 0.64 -0.95 12.92
C CYS A 25 0.03 -0.13 14.07
N VAL A 26 0.16 -0.61 15.30
CA VAL A 26 -0.32 0.10 16.50
C VAL A 26 0.46 1.40 16.72
N VAL A 27 1.79 1.35 16.60
CA VAL A 27 2.66 2.53 16.83
C VAL A 27 2.45 3.62 15.77
N LYS A 28 2.22 3.24 14.50
CA LYS A 28 1.99 4.21 13.41
C LYS A 28 0.57 4.77 13.39
N HIS A 29 -0.39 4.09 14.01
CA HIS A 29 -1.81 4.43 13.93
C HIS A 29 -2.15 5.88 14.32
N PRO A 30 -1.57 6.48 15.38
CA PRO A 30 -1.80 7.89 15.72
C PRO A 30 -1.44 8.86 14.58
N PHE A 31 -0.39 8.55 13.81
CA PHE A 31 0.02 9.36 12.66
C PHE A 31 -0.90 9.17 11.46
N ASP A 32 -1.39 7.96 11.24
CA ASP A 32 -2.37 7.69 10.19
C ASP A 32 -3.68 8.43 10.47
N LEU A 33 -4.14 8.45 11.74
CA LEU A 33 -5.29 9.25 12.17
C LEU A 33 -5.09 10.75 11.90
N ALA A 34 -3.93 11.31 12.29
CA ALA A 34 -3.65 12.72 12.05
C ALA A 34 -3.64 13.05 10.54
N LYS A 35 -3.08 12.15 9.71
CA LYS A 35 -3.09 12.31 8.25
C LYS A 35 -4.51 12.27 7.68
N THR A 36 -5.34 11.32 8.10
CA THR A 36 -6.70 11.22 7.59
C THR A 36 -7.52 12.44 8.00
N LEU A 37 -7.39 12.93 9.24
CA LEU A 37 -8.03 14.16 9.71
C LEU A 37 -7.65 15.40 8.87
N ILE A 38 -6.36 15.52 8.52
CA ILE A 38 -5.89 16.60 7.65
C ILE A 38 -6.44 16.43 6.22
N GLN A 39 -6.47 15.20 5.70
CA GLN A 39 -6.97 14.92 4.34
C GLN A 39 -8.47 15.17 4.19
N ILE A 40 -9.28 14.91 5.22
CA ILE A 40 -10.72 15.22 5.20
C ILE A 40 -10.99 16.72 5.40
N GLY A 41 -9.97 17.52 5.72
CA GLY A 41 -10.11 18.96 5.96
C GLY A 41 -10.74 19.30 7.32
N TYR A 42 -10.59 18.45 8.33
CA TYR A 42 -11.05 18.75 9.68
C TYR A 42 -10.10 19.75 10.34
N GLU A 43 -10.50 21.02 10.47
CA GLU A 43 -9.66 22.12 10.99
C GLU A 43 -10.21 22.76 12.29
N PRO A 44 -10.03 22.13 13.46
CA PRO A 44 -10.48 22.65 14.74
C PRO A 44 -9.50 23.68 15.36
N LEU A 45 -8.25 23.73 14.89
CA LEU A 45 -7.20 24.60 15.43
C LEU A 45 -7.05 25.85 14.55
N PRO A 46 -7.00 27.07 15.12
CA PRO A 46 -6.86 28.28 14.34
C PRO A 46 -5.49 28.34 13.67
N SER A 47 -5.45 28.97 12.49
CA SER A 47 -4.21 29.24 11.79
C SER A 47 -3.39 30.30 12.53
N PHE A 48 -2.06 30.20 12.46
CA PHE A 48 -1.16 31.14 13.13
C PHE A 48 -0.19 31.79 12.14
N PRO A 49 0.17 33.07 12.34
CA PRO A 49 1.17 33.71 11.51
C PRO A 49 2.53 33.04 11.76
N THR A 50 3.14 32.54 10.68
CA THR A 50 4.48 31.95 10.71
C THR A 50 5.39 32.66 9.70
N ARG A 51 6.69 32.35 9.75
CA ARG A 51 7.65 32.80 8.75
C ARG A 51 8.20 31.59 8.02
N ASN A 52 8.29 31.69 6.70
CA ASN A 52 8.95 30.66 5.90
C ASN A 52 10.44 30.60 6.25
N ILE A 53 11.16 29.56 5.83
CA ILE A 53 12.64 29.47 5.99
C ILE A 53 13.39 30.67 5.39
N PHE A 54 12.77 31.38 4.44
CA PHE A 54 13.26 32.62 3.82
C PHE A 54 12.72 33.91 4.48
N GLY A 55 12.19 33.83 5.70
CA GLY A 55 11.75 34.98 6.50
C GLY A 55 10.47 35.68 6.02
N ARG A 56 9.87 35.24 4.91
CA ARG A 56 8.61 35.80 4.38
C ARG A 56 7.43 35.43 5.30
N PRO A 57 6.52 36.38 5.60
CA PRO A 57 5.33 36.09 6.38
C PRO A 57 4.41 35.14 5.59
N LYS A 58 3.96 34.07 6.25
CA LYS A 58 2.97 33.12 5.73
C LYS A 58 2.03 32.70 6.86
N ILE A 59 0.85 32.24 6.50
CA ILE A 59 -0.07 31.62 7.46
C ILE A 59 0.34 30.15 7.56
N GLY A 60 0.66 29.70 8.78
CA GLY A 60 1.02 28.33 9.08
C GLY A 60 -0.21 27.52 9.48
N LEU A 61 -0.28 26.28 9.00
CA LEU A 61 -1.22 25.30 9.52
C LEU A 61 -0.57 24.56 10.72
N PRO A 62 -1.36 24.23 11.75
CA PRO A 62 -0.90 23.38 12.84
C PRO A 62 -0.47 22.01 12.30
N GLY A 63 0.68 21.53 12.77
CA GLY A 63 1.23 20.25 12.34
C GLY A 63 0.44 19.06 12.87
N ALA A 64 0.73 17.87 12.33
CA ALA A 64 0.06 16.62 12.70
C ALA A 64 0.13 16.29 14.21
N LEU A 65 1.23 16.65 14.89
CA LEU A 65 1.37 16.45 16.33
C LEU A 65 0.45 17.36 17.16
N SER A 66 0.23 18.61 16.73
CA SER A 66 -0.71 19.54 17.36
C SER A 66 -2.15 19.03 17.25
N TYR A 67 -2.48 18.45 16.09
CA TYR A 67 -3.75 17.76 15.87
C TYR A 67 -3.93 16.56 16.82
N LEU A 68 -2.90 15.72 16.93
CA LEU A 68 -2.97 14.56 17.80
C LEU A 68 -3.13 14.96 19.28
N GLY A 69 -2.44 16.01 19.72
CA GLY A 69 -2.60 16.58 21.06
C GLY A 69 -3.99 17.16 21.31
N PHE A 70 -4.59 17.81 20.32
CA PHE A 70 -5.98 18.28 20.39
C PHE A 70 -6.97 17.12 20.57
N VAL A 71 -6.87 16.10 19.73
CA VAL A 71 -7.71 14.89 19.81
C VAL A 71 -7.52 14.19 21.15
N PHE A 72 -6.28 14.06 21.63
CA PHE A 72 -6.01 13.48 22.95
C PHE A 72 -6.70 14.24 24.09
N ARG A 73 -6.67 15.57 24.03
CA ARG A 73 -7.28 16.41 25.07
C ARG A 73 -8.81 16.37 25.03
N HIS A 74 -9.39 16.20 23.84
CA HIS A 74 -10.84 16.19 23.64
C HIS A 74 -11.48 14.81 23.84
N GLU A 75 -10.87 13.76 23.30
CA GLU A 75 -11.41 12.39 23.25
C GLU A 75 -10.57 11.35 24.00
N GLY A 76 -9.38 11.71 24.49
CA GLY A 76 -8.49 10.81 25.20
C GLY A 76 -7.79 9.77 24.31
N VAL A 77 -7.32 8.70 24.96
CA VAL A 77 -6.62 7.58 24.30
C VAL A 77 -7.53 6.86 23.29
N THR A 78 -8.83 6.75 23.60
CA THR A 78 -9.82 6.11 22.73
C THR A 78 -10.02 6.83 21.41
N GLY A 79 -9.89 8.17 21.39
CA GLY A 79 -9.95 8.95 20.16
C GLY A 79 -8.73 8.72 19.26
N ILE A 80 -7.53 8.64 19.85
CA ILE A 80 -6.29 8.37 19.11
C ILE A 80 -6.29 7.00 18.45
N PHE A 81 -6.83 5.99 19.14
CA PHE A 81 -6.87 4.61 18.62
C PHE A 81 -8.18 4.28 17.89
N ARG A 82 -8.94 5.31 17.50
CA ARG A 82 -10.15 5.14 16.72
C ARG A 82 -9.80 4.67 15.30
N GLY A 83 -10.24 3.46 14.99
CA GLY A 83 -10.03 2.82 13.70
C GLY A 83 -8.88 1.80 13.66
N LEU A 84 -8.12 1.66 14.76
CA LEU A 84 -7.16 0.57 14.93
C LEU A 84 -7.76 -0.83 14.66
N PRO A 85 -8.98 -1.19 15.11
CA PRO A 85 -9.53 -2.52 14.83
C PRO A 85 -9.67 -2.81 13.33
N TYR A 86 -9.95 -1.81 12.49
CA TYR A 86 -10.02 -2.02 11.04
C TYR A 86 -8.67 -2.37 10.45
N ASN A 87 -7.59 -1.73 10.93
CA ASN A 87 -6.23 -2.03 10.46
C ASN A 87 -5.78 -3.45 10.86
N VAL A 88 -6.21 -3.92 12.04
CA VAL A 88 -5.92 -5.28 12.50
C VAL A 88 -6.68 -6.30 11.66
N ILE A 89 -7.97 -6.07 11.41
CA ILE A 89 -8.79 -6.95 10.55
C ILE A 89 -8.26 -6.99 9.13
N ASP A 90 -7.86 -5.84 8.57
CA ASP A 90 -7.27 -5.74 7.24
C ASP A 90 -6.01 -6.60 7.12
N TYR A 91 -5.12 -6.52 8.11
CA TYR A 91 -3.91 -7.33 8.16
C TYR A 91 -4.22 -8.84 8.20
N PHE A 92 -5.17 -9.27 9.03
CA PHE A 92 -5.58 -10.67 9.09
C PHE A 92 -6.22 -11.14 7.78
N SER A 93 -7.07 -10.30 7.17
CA SER A 93 -7.71 -10.58 5.89
C SER A 93 -6.69 -10.73 4.77
N TYR A 94 -5.72 -9.81 4.70
CA TYR A 94 -4.61 -9.86 3.76
C TYR A 94 -3.79 -11.14 3.93
N ARG A 95 -3.44 -11.47 5.17
CA ARG A 95 -2.67 -12.68 5.50
C ARG A 95 -3.40 -13.95 5.10
N TYR A 96 -4.68 -14.04 5.43
CA TYR A 96 -5.53 -15.17 5.05
C TYR A 96 -5.60 -15.34 3.53
N THR A 97 -5.84 -14.23 2.82
CA THR A 97 -5.92 -14.22 1.36
C THR A 97 -4.59 -14.60 0.72
N TYR A 98 -3.47 -14.10 1.24
CA TYR A 98 -2.13 -14.44 0.76
C TYR A 98 -1.86 -15.96 0.87
N ASN A 99 -2.13 -16.53 2.04
CA ASN A 99 -1.96 -17.97 2.30
C ASN A 99 -2.89 -18.82 1.42
N TYR A 100 -4.10 -18.34 1.13
CA TYR A 100 -5.02 -19.01 0.22
C TYR A 100 -4.54 -18.97 -1.23
N ILE A 101 -4.04 -17.82 -1.68
CA ILE A 101 -3.53 -17.64 -3.04
C ILE A 101 -2.29 -18.51 -3.23
N GLU A 102 -1.32 -18.46 -2.32
CA GLU A 102 -0.05 -19.21 -2.44
C GLU A 102 -0.28 -20.72 -2.62
N LYS A 103 -1.22 -21.30 -1.87
CA LYS A 103 -1.62 -22.71 -2.02
C LYS A 103 -2.26 -23.04 -3.38
N ASN A 104 -2.79 -22.04 -4.08
CA ASN A 104 -3.42 -22.18 -5.38
C ASN A 104 -2.60 -21.56 -6.53
N VAL A 105 -1.44 -20.92 -6.26
CA VAL A 105 -0.59 -20.28 -7.28
C VAL A 105 -0.23 -21.25 -8.40
N GLY A 106 0.07 -22.52 -8.07
CA GLY A 106 0.37 -23.55 -9.07
C GLY A 106 -0.74 -23.77 -10.10
N LYS A 107 -2.02 -23.62 -9.71
CA LYS A 107 -3.16 -23.74 -10.63
C LYS A 107 -3.28 -22.51 -11.53
N TYR A 108 -3.11 -21.31 -10.98
CA TYR A 108 -3.18 -20.06 -11.74
C TYR A 108 -1.98 -19.88 -12.69
N CYS A 109 -0.78 -20.29 -12.28
CA CYS A 109 0.42 -20.19 -13.11
C CYS A 109 0.34 -21.13 -14.33
N ASN A 110 -0.23 -22.33 -14.16
CA ASN A 110 -0.41 -23.28 -15.25
C ASN A 110 -1.48 -22.79 -16.26
N VAL A 111 -2.60 -22.24 -15.77
CA VAL A 111 -3.62 -21.60 -16.62
C VAL A 111 -3.06 -20.37 -17.36
N PHE A 112 -2.27 -19.53 -16.69
CA PHE A 112 -1.63 -18.36 -17.30
C PHE A 112 -0.59 -18.75 -18.37
N PHE A 113 0.20 -19.79 -18.13
CA PHE A 113 1.17 -20.31 -19.10
C PHE A 113 0.49 -20.89 -20.36
N LEU A 114 -0.61 -21.62 -20.18
CA LEU A 114 -1.43 -22.12 -21.30
C LEU A 114 -2.06 -20.97 -22.10
N PHE A 115 -2.51 -19.91 -21.43
CA PHE A 115 -3.05 -18.73 -22.09
C PHE A 115 -1.97 -17.99 -22.91
N LEU A 116 -0.77 -17.80 -22.36
CA LEU A 116 0.37 -17.22 -23.09
C LEU A 116 0.76 -18.05 -24.32
N GLN A 117 0.73 -19.38 -24.23
CA GLN A 117 1.00 -20.26 -25.37
C GLN A 117 -0.05 -20.11 -26.49
N SER A 118 -1.31 -19.85 -26.14
CA SER A 118 -2.36 -19.52 -27.10
C SER A 118 -2.14 -18.14 -27.75
N PHE A 119 -1.70 -17.11 -27.01
CA PHE A 119 -1.39 -15.79 -27.57
C PHE A 119 -0.17 -15.81 -28.50
N ILE A 120 0.87 -16.58 -28.16
CA ILE A 120 2.04 -16.76 -29.04
C ILE A 120 1.62 -17.42 -30.37
N ASN A 121 0.79 -18.47 -30.32
CA ASN A 121 0.26 -19.11 -31.53
C ASN A 121 -0.62 -18.16 -32.37
N ILE A 122 -1.50 -17.38 -31.73
CA ILE A 122 -2.40 -16.42 -32.43
C ILE A 122 -1.62 -15.26 -33.07
N SER A 123 -0.55 -14.77 -32.42
CA SER A 123 0.31 -13.72 -32.98
C SER A 123 1.14 -14.19 -34.18
N GLN A 124 1.60 -15.44 -34.21
CA GLN A 124 2.29 -16.01 -35.38
C GLN A 124 1.34 -16.16 -36.60
N LEU A 125 0.07 -16.48 -36.35
CA LEU A 125 -0.98 -16.58 -37.38
C LEU A 125 -1.41 -15.21 -37.95
N LYS A 126 -1.37 -14.12 -37.16
CA LYS A 126 -1.71 -12.76 -37.64
C LYS A 126 -0.53 -12.00 -38.26
N CYS A 127 0.70 -12.21 -37.78
CA CYS A 127 1.88 -11.53 -38.33
C CYS A 127 2.21 -11.97 -39.76
N PHE A 128 1.97 -13.23 -40.14
CA PHE A 128 2.24 -13.70 -41.51
C PHE A 128 1.34 -13.05 -42.58
N SER A 129 0.13 -12.60 -42.22
CA SER A 129 -0.78 -11.97 -43.19
C SER A 129 -0.70 -10.44 -43.24
N ILE A 130 -0.06 -9.77 -42.28
CA ILE A 130 -0.07 -8.31 -42.13
C ILE A 130 1.24 -7.64 -42.56
N ILE A 131 2.36 -8.38 -42.63
CA ILE A 131 3.69 -7.80 -42.95
C ILE A 131 3.84 -7.36 -44.42
N ASP A 132 3.01 -7.86 -45.36
CA ASP A 132 3.08 -7.44 -46.78
C ASP A 132 2.30 -6.15 -47.11
N ARG A 133 1.62 -5.50 -46.16
CA ARG A 133 0.65 -4.45 -46.51
C ARG A 133 0.65 -3.18 -45.66
N LEU A 134 1.78 -2.73 -45.10
CA LEU A 134 1.83 -1.41 -44.46
C LEU A 134 3.12 -0.62 -44.73
N PRO A 135 3.09 0.43 -45.56
CA PRO A 135 4.13 1.45 -45.59
C PRO A 135 3.92 2.39 -44.38
N LEU A 136 4.72 2.21 -43.33
CA LEU A 136 4.66 3.07 -42.14
C LEU A 136 5.54 4.31 -42.32
N GLN A 137 4.87 5.44 -42.57
CA GLN A 137 5.41 6.78 -42.38
C GLN A 137 5.81 7.03 -40.92
N ILE A 138 6.89 7.79 -40.80
CA ILE A 138 7.57 8.27 -39.59
C ILE A 138 6.70 9.29 -38.84
N TYR A 139 6.68 9.23 -37.50
CA TYR A 139 6.43 10.41 -36.66
C TYR A 139 7.44 10.49 -35.49
N PRO A 140 8.00 11.68 -35.19
CA PRO A 140 9.05 11.87 -34.19
C PRO A 140 8.53 12.02 -32.75
N ARG A 141 9.37 11.59 -31.80
CA ARG A 141 9.20 11.62 -30.35
C ARG A 141 9.38 13.04 -29.79
N ILE A 142 8.37 13.57 -29.11
CA ILE A 142 8.40 14.85 -28.40
C ILE A 142 8.99 14.60 -27.00
N VAL A 143 9.99 15.41 -26.60
CA VAL A 143 10.62 15.37 -25.27
C VAL A 143 9.99 16.47 -24.40
N PRO A 144 9.46 16.19 -23.21
CA PRO A 144 9.02 17.23 -22.30
C PRO A 144 10.21 17.89 -21.59
N ARG A 145 10.07 19.20 -21.40
CA ARG A 145 11.05 20.15 -20.87
C ARG A 145 11.16 20.08 -19.34
#